data_AF-A0A0V0ZL41-F1
#
_entry.id   AF-A0A0V0ZL41-F1
#
_cell.length_a   1.000
_cell.length_b   1.000
_cell.length_c   1.000
_cell.angle_alpha   90.00
_cell.angle_beta   90.00
_cell.angle_gamma   90.00
#
_symmetry.space_group_name_H-M   'P 1'
#
loop_
_entity.id
_entity.type
_entity.pdbx_description
1 polymer ?
#
loop_
_entity_poly.entity_id
_entity_poly.type
_entity_poly.pdbx_seq_one_letter_code
_entity_poly.pdbx_strand_id
1 'polypeptide(L)'
;MHTEVRWLSKGACLSRFYELFETILEFFQNKDPSLRDSLKKCKSDIAYMADLFSKFNELNLQLQGSELNLIKTRFLISPFISKLALFKRNLGRREFYQFPSVAALRKMEKYTMMTFKSIVII
;
A
#
# COMPACT_ATOMS: atom_id res chain seq x y z
N MET A 1 20.15 -19.93 -7.18
CA MET A 1 19.86 -18.50 -6.94
C MET A 1 18.51 -18.18 -7.59
N HIS A 2 17.46 -17.94 -6.80
CA HIS A 2 16.13 -17.53 -7.29
C HIS A 2 15.59 -16.41 -6.40
N THR A 3 16.16 -15.21 -6.50
CA THR A 3 15.85 -14.08 -5.61
C THR A 3 14.71 -13.20 -6.13
N GLU A 4 14.50 -13.15 -7.44
CA GLU A 4 13.59 -12.19 -8.08
C GLU A 4 12.09 -12.51 -7.88
N VAL A 5 11.74 -13.80 -7.85
CA VAL A 5 10.36 -14.29 -7.65
C VAL A 5 9.86 -14.01 -6.23
N ARG A 6 10.76 -14.03 -5.23
CA ARG A 6 10.39 -13.89 -3.81
C ARG A 6 9.88 -12.49 -3.45
N TRP A 7 10.41 -11.45 -4.10
CA TRP A 7 9.97 -10.07 -3.83
C TRP A 7 8.61 -9.79 -4.46
N LEU A 8 8.36 -10.31 -5.68
CA LEU A 8 7.04 -10.28 -6.30
C LEU A 8 5.99 -10.96 -5.43
N SER A 9 6.28 -12.17 -4.95
CA SER A 9 5.35 -12.92 -4.12
C SER A 9 5.03 -12.21 -2.81
N LYS A 10 6.01 -11.52 -2.20
CA LYS A 10 5.81 -10.72 -0.99
C LYS A 10 4.88 -9.54 -1.24
N GLY A 11 5.08 -8.80 -2.33
CA GLY A 11 4.19 -7.70 -2.68
C GLY A 11 2.77 -8.18 -3.00
N ALA A 12 2.64 -9.26 -3.77
CA ALA A 12 1.33 -9.86 -4.10
C ALA A 12 0.60 -10.37 -2.84
N CYS A 13 1.33 -11.02 -1.93
CA CYS A 13 0.79 -11.46 -0.64
C CYS A 13 0.28 -10.28 0.18
N LEU A 14 1.01 -9.17 0.21
CA LEU A 14 0.61 -7.98 0.95
C LEU A 14 -0.63 -7.29 0.36
N SER A 15 -0.69 -7.17 -0.98
CA SER A 15 -1.89 -6.66 -1.66
C SER A 15 -3.10 -7.53 -1.34
N ARG A 16 -2.97 -8.86 -1.42
CA ARG A 16 -4.05 -9.78 -1.09
C ARG A 16 -4.46 -9.73 0.38
N PHE A 17 -3.49 -9.58 1.28
CA PHE A 17 -3.74 -9.40 2.71
C PHE A 17 -4.57 -8.13 2.97
N TYR A 18 -4.25 -7.03 2.28
CA TYR A 18 -5.00 -5.78 2.41
C TYR A 18 -6.41 -5.87 1.81
N GLU A 19 -6.60 -6.56 0.68
CA GLU A 19 -7.93 -6.82 0.10
C GLU A 19 -8.84 -7.60 1.07
N LEU A 20 -8.28 -8.55 1.80
CA LEU A 20 -8.99 -9.41 2.75
C LEU A 20 -9.02 -8.84 4.17
N PHE A 21 -8.60 -7.58 4.36
CA PHE A 21 -8.33 -7.03 5.69
C PHE A 21 -9.53 -7.11 6.62
N GLU A 22 -10.74 -6.75 6.16
CA GLU A 22 -11.95 -6.83 6.98
C GLU A 22 -12.28 -8.27 7.39
N THR A 23 -12.20 -9.23 6.45
CA THR A 23 -12.41 -10.66 6.75
C THR A 23 -11.39 -11.19 7.76
N ILE A 24 -10.14 -10.72 7.69
CA ILE A 24 -9.09 -11.07 8.66
C ILE A 24 -9.44 -10.52 10.05
N LEU A 25 -9.94 -9.29 10.13
CA LEU A 25 -10.38 -8.71 11.41
C LEU A 25 -11.56 -9.46 12.02
N GLU A 26 -12.54 -9.85 11.19
CA GLU A 26 -13.68 -10.68 11.60
C GLU A 26 -13.23 -12.05 12.11
N PHE A 27 -12.27 -12.69 11.43
CA PHE A 27 -11.72 -13.97 11.86
C PHE A 27 -11.08 -13.90 13.25
N PHE A 28 -10.39 -12.81 13.56
CA PHE A 28 -9.75 -12.61 14.87
C PHE A 28 -10.70 -12.11 15.96
N GLN A 29 -11.92 -11.66 15.61
CA GLN A 29 -12.90 -11.10 16.54
C GLN A 29 -13.11 -11.96 17.80
N ASN A 30 -13.26 -13.28 17.62
CA ASN A 30 -13.56 -14.23 18.69
C ASN A 30 -12.36 -15.13 19.05
N LYS A 31 -11.22 -14.96 18.36
CA LYS A 31 -10.02 -15.79 18.55
C LYS A 31 -8.91 -15.06 19.29
N ASP A 32 -8.64 -13.83 18.87
CA ASP A 32 -7.63 -12.98 19.47
C ASP A 32 -7.98 -11.50 19.26
N PRO A 33 -8.79 -10.93 20.15
CA PRO A 33 -9.17 -9.52 20.10
C PRO A 33 -7.97 -8.57 20.19
N SER A 34 -6.91 -8.95 20.90
CA SER A 34 -5.71 -8.13 21.07
C SER A 34 -4.95 -7.99 19.74
N LEU A 35 -4.79 -9.11 19.03
CA LEU A 35 -4.20 -9.11 17.69
C LEU A 35 -5.09 -8.37 16.69
N ARG A 36 -6.42 -8.56 16.73
CA ARG A 36 -7.37 -7.80 15.90
C ARG A 36 -7.18 -6.30 16.07
N ASP A 37 -7.12 -5.83 17.31
CA ASP A 37 -7.02 -4.40 17.61
C ASP A 37 -5.65 -3.83 17.25
N SER A 38 -4.60 -4.63 17.40
CA SER A 38 -3.26 -4.29 16.90
C SER A 38 -3.24 -4.18 15.38
N LEU A 39 -3.86 -5.12 14.66
CA LEU A 39 -3.98 -5.08 13.20
C LEU A 39 -4.77 -3.84 12.75
N LYS A 40 -5.91 -3.55 13.37
CA LYS A 40 -6.72 -2.35 13.08
C LYS A 40 -5.89 -1.06 13.14
N LYS A 41 -5.03 -0.91 14.15
CA LYS A 41 -4.15 0.26 14.30
C LYS A 41 -3.15 0.40 13.15
N CYS A 42 -2.68 -0.72 12.60
CA CYS A 42 -1.72 -0.76 11.50
C CYS A 42 -2.36 -0.70 10.10
N LYS A 43 -3.70 -0.57 9.99
CA LYS A 43 -4.41 -0.65 8.69
C LYS A 43 -3.87 0.33 7.65
N SER A 44 -3.62 1.58 8.05
CA SER A 44 -3.07 2.61 7.15
C SER A 44 -1.66 2.29 6.68
N ASP A 45 -0.83 1.72 7.56
CA ASP A 45 0.54 1.34 7.24
C ASP A 45 0.56 0.16 6.27
N ILE A 46 -0.34 -0.81 6.48
CA ILE A 46 -0.51 -1.97 5.60
C ILE A 46 -1.01 -1.53 4.22
N ALA A 47 -1.99 -0.62 4.16
CA ALA A 47 -2.48 -0.04 2.90
C ALA A 47 -1.34 0.68 2.13
N TYR A 48 -0.55 1.49 2.85
CA TYR A 48 0.59 2.19 2.27
C TYR A 48 1.64 1.21 1.72
N MET A 49 1.98 0.18 2.51
CA MET A 49 2.94 -0.83 2.08
C MET A 49 2.41 -1.62 0.88
N ALA A 50 1.14 -2.01 0.84
CA ALA A 50 0.55 -2.72 -0.31
C ALA A 50 0.69 -1.91 -1.62
N ASP A 51 0.34 -0.62 -1.58
CA ASP A 51 0.47 0.28 -2.75
C ASP A 51 1.93 0.53 -3.15
N LEU A 52 2.85 0.61 -2.18
CA LEU A 52 4.27 0.81 -2.42
C LEU A 52 4.92 -0.44 -3.03
N PHE A 53 4.66 -1.62 -2.45
CA PHE A 53 5.17 -2.90 -2.95
C PHE A 53 4.62 -3.23 -4.33
N SER A 54 3.39 -2.84 -4.65
CA SER A 54 2.85 -2.97 -6.01
C SER A 54 3.68 -2.20 -7.04
N LYS A 55 4.19 -1.01 -6.69
CA LYS A 55 5.07 -0.21 -7.58
C LYS A 55 6.46 -0.81 -7.70
N PHE A 56 7.01 -1.35 -6.61
CA PHE A 56 8.26 -2.11 -6.67
C PHE A 56 8.12 -3.35 -7.55
N ASN A 57 6.98 -4.04 -7.47
CA ASN A 57 6.70 -5.20 -8.30
C ASN A 57 6.61 -4.82 -9.79
N GLU A 58 5.97 -3.70 -10.13
CA GLU A 58 5.94 -3.17 -11.50
C GLU A 58 7.34 -2.93 -12.06
N LEU A 59 8.20 -2.23 -11.29
CA LEU A 59 9.60 -2.03 -11.68
C LEU A 59 10.34 -3.37 -11.81
N ASN A 60 10.15 -4.29 -10.86
CA ASN A 60 10.83 -5.58 -10.85
C ASN A 60 10.44 -6.42 -12.07
N LEU A 61 9.17 -6.41 -12.49
CA LEU A 61 8.73 -7.07 -13.73
C LEU A 61 9.39 -6.45 -14.96
N GLN A 62 9.50 -5.11 -15.03
CA GLN A 62 10.22 -4.43 -16.11
C GLN A 62 11.71 -4.80 -16.12
N LEU A 63 12.31 -5.01 -14.94
CA LEU A 63 13.70 -5.42 -14.76
C LEU A 63 13.96 -6.92 -14.99
N GLN A 64 12.91 -7.73 -15.13
CA GLN A 64 13.02 -9.16 -15.49
C GLN A 64 12.86 -9.42 -17.00
N GLY A 65 12.59 -8.38 -17.78
CA GLY A 65 12.43 -8.50 -19.23
C GLY A 65 13.71 -8.98 -19.93
N SER A 66 13.58 -9.84 -20.94
CA SER A 66 14.70 -10.46 -21.67
C SER A 66 15.59 -9.48 -22.44
N GLU A 67 15.13 -8.26 -22.68
CA GLU A 67 15.77 -7.27 -23.57
C GLU A 67 16.52 -6.15 -22.83
N LEU A 68 16.97 -6.39 -21.60
CA LEU A 68 17.64 -5.37 -20.78
C LEU A 68 19.12 -5.22 -21.09
N ASN A 69 19.55 -3.97 -21.19
CA ASN A 69 20.95 -3.57 -21.19
C ASN A 69 21.14 -2.44 -20.18
N LEU A 70 22.40 -2.08 -19.89
CA LEU A 70 22.73 -1.07 -18.87
C LEU A 70 21.99 0.26 -19.07
N ILE A 71 21.83 0.69 -20.33
CA ILE A 71 21.14 1.94 -20.68
C ILE A 71 19.65 1.84 -20.31
N LYS A 72 18.97 0.76 -20.73
CA LYS A 72 17.56 0.51 -20.41
C LYS A 72 17.34 0.36 -18.90
N THR A 73 18.20 -0.38 -18.21
CA THR A 73 18.14 -0.53 -16.75
C THR A 73 18.25 0.83 -16.05
N ARG A 74 19.20 1.67 -16.45
CA ARG A 74 19.35 3.04 -15.91
C ARG A 74 18.10 3.88 -16.18
N PHE A 75 17.51 3.74 -17.37
CA PHE A 75 16.29 4.44 -17.78
C PHE A 75 15.07 4.04 -16.94
N LEU A 76 15.00 2.81 -16.43
CA LEU A 76 13.94 2.37 -15.54
C LEU A 76 14.16 2.79 -14.08
N ILE A 77 15.39 2.59 -13.57
CA ILE A 77 15.72 2.82 -12.15
C ILE A 77 15.75 4.31 -11.81
N SER A 78 16.36 5.16 -12.64
CA SER A 78 16.57 6.57 -12.30
C SER A 78 15.25 7.33 -12.08
N PRO A 79 14.23 7.22 -12.97
CA PRO A 79 12.94 7.83 -12.73
C PRO A 79 12.22 7.24 -11.52
N PHE A 80 12.40 5.95 -11.24
CA PHE A 80 11.79 5.32 -10.07
C PHE A 80 12.35 5.88 -8.76
N ILE A 81 13.66 6.11 -8.66
CA ILE A 81 14.29 6.78 -7.50
C ILE A 81 13.71 8.19 -7.32
N SER A 82 13.58 8.95 -8.41
CA SER A 82 12.95 10.28 -8.38
C SER A 82 11.49 10.22 -7.92
N LYS A 83 10.73 9.19 -8.35
CA LYS A 83 9.36 8.94 -7.87
C LYS A 83 9.33 8.66 -6.37
N LEU A 84 10.26 7.86 -5.82
CA LEU A 84 10.32 7.60 -4.37
C LEU A 84 10.56 8.88 -3.57
N ALA A 85 11.45 9.76 -4.03
CA ALA A 85 11.67 11.06 -3.40
C ALA A 85 10.40 11.94 -3.44
N LEU A 86 9.69 11.95 -4.57
CA LEU A 86 8.41 12.63 -4.72
C LEU A 86 7.35 12.05 -3.76
N PHE A 87 7.23 10.72 -3.67
CA PHE A 87 6.28 10.06 -2.79
C PHE A 87 6.52 10.43 -1.33
N LYS A 88 7.78 10.44 -0.88
CA LYS A 88 8.16 10.87 0.46
C LYS A 88 7.72 12.32 0.73
N ARG A 89 7.96 13.24 -0.21
CA ARG A 89 7.55 14.65 -0.08
C ARG A 89 6.04 14.78 0.03
N ASN A 90 5.29 14.08 -0.84
CA ASN A 90 3.84 14.16 -0.88
C ASN A 90 3.19 13.52 0.36
N LEU A 91 3.80 12.44 0.88
CA LEU A 91 3.40 11.85 2.15
C LEU A 91 3.47 12.87 3.29
N GLY A 92 4.56 13.65 3.35
CA GLY A 92 4.70 14.76 4.31
C GLY A 92 3.65 15.85 4.14
N ARG A 93 3.17 16.08 2.91
CA ARG A 93 2.08 17.02 2.59
C ARG A 93 0.67 16.43 2.76
N ARG A 94 0.56 15.17 3.16
CA ARG A 94 -0.72 14.43 3.24
C ARG A 94 -1.44 14.34 1.89
N GLU A 95 -0.68 14.25 0.82
CA GLU A 95 -1.16 14.04 -0.55
C GLU A 95 -0.94 12.57 -0.93
N PHE A 96 -2.04 11.83 -1.18
CA PHE A 96 -2.01 10.37 -1.32
C PHE A 96 -2.42 9.88 -2.72
N TYR A 97 -2.45 10.74 -3.74
CA TYR A 97 -2.95 10.36 -5.06
C TYR A 97 -2.14 9.23 -5.72
N GLN A 98 -0.89 9.00 -5.30
CA GLN A 98 -0.08 7.85 -5.75
C GLN A 98 -0.35 6.56 -4.98
N PHE A 99 -1.12 6.62 -3.90
CA PHE A 99 -1.42 5.52 -2.98
C PHE A 99 -2.95 5.35 -2.91
N PRO A 100 -3.57 4.69 -3.90
CA PRO A 100 -5.03 4.58 -4.01
C PRO A 100 -5.69 3.98 -2.77
N SER A 101 -5.06 2.96 -2.16
CA SER A 101 -5.56 2.30 -0.96
C SER A 101 -5.60 3.27 0.22
N VAL A 102 -4.53 4.06 0.39
CA VAL A 102 -4.44 5.08 1.44
C VAL A 102 -5.40 6.24 1.18
N ALA A 103 -5.52 6.69 -0.07
CA ALA A 103 -6.44 7.75 -0.47
C ALA A 103 -7.89 7.35 -0.20
N ALA A 104 -8.27 6.12 -0.52
CA ALA A 104 -9.60 5.58 -0.24
C ALA A 104 -9.91 5.55 1.26
N LEU A 105 -8.98 5.07 2.10
CA LEU A 105 -9.14 5.07 3.57
C LEU A 105 -9.39 6.47 4.11
N ARG A 106 -8.57 7.45 3.69
CA ARG A 106 -8.74 8.85 4.12
C ARG A 106 -10.05 9.46 3.68
N LYS A 107 -10.54 9.08 2.50
CA LYS A 107 -11.83 9.54 1.99
C LYS A 107 -12.97 8.98 2.85
N MET A 108 -12.92 7.69 3.18
CA MET A 108 -13.88 7.05 4.08
C MET A 108 -13.89 7.68 5.48
N GLU A 109 -12.73 7.90 6.09
CA GLU A 109 -12.63 8.57 7.40
C GLU A 109 -13.29 9.96 7.39
N LYS A 110 -13.05 10.75 6.34
CA LYS A 110 -13.69 12.06 6.18
C LYS A 110 -15.21 11.96 6.08
N TYR A 111 -15.74 11.01 5.31
CA TYR A 111 -17.19 10.81 5.22
C TYR A 111 -17.79 10.41 6.56
N THR A 112 -17.18 9.47 7.29
CA THR A 112 -17.65 9.07 8.62
C THR A 112 -17.67 10.25 9.59
N MET A 113 -16.62 11.09 9.59
CA MET A 113 -16.59 12.32 10.39
C MET A 113 -17.67 13.32 9.99
N MET A 114 -17.93 13.49 8.69
CA MET A 114 -18.99 14.37 8.20
C MET A 114 -20.37 13.87 8.64
N THR A 115 -20.67 12.59 8.46
CA THR A 115 -21.94 11.98 8.89
C THR A 115 -22.14 12.11 10.40
N PHE A 116 -21.10 11.85 11.20
CA PHE A 116 -21.18 11.98 12.65
C PHE A 116 -21.46 13.43 13.08
N LYS A 117 -20.78 14.42 12.46
CA LYS A 117 -21.07 15.84 12.70
C LYS A 117 -22.51 16.21 12.34
N SER A 118 -23.04 15.67 11.23
CA SER A 118 -24.43 15.91 10.84
C SER A 118 -25.44 15.30 11.79
N ILE A 119 -25.13 14.16 12.44
CA ILE A 119 -25.99 13.52 13.44
C ILE A 119 -25.94 14.26 14.78
N VAL A 120 -24.77 14.78 15.18
CA VAL A 120 -24.59 15.47 16.48
C VAL A 120 -25.12 16.91 16.47
N ILE A 121 -25.45 17.48 15.31
CA ILE A 121 -26.00 18.83 15.15
C ILE A 121 -27.56 18.83 15.13
N ILE A 122 -28.21 17.67 15.27
CA ILE A 122 -29.67 17.54 15.46
C ILE A 122 -29.93 17.17 16.92
#